data_AF-A0A948G283-F1
#
_entry.id   AF-A0A948G283-F1
#
_cell.length_a   1.000
_cell.length_b   1.000
_cell.length_c   1.000
_cell.angle_alpha   90.00
_cell.angle_beta   90.00
_cell.angle_gamma   90.00
#
_symmetry.space_group_name_H-M   'P 1'
#
loop_
_entity.id
_entity.type
_entity.pdbx_description
1 polymer ?
#
loop_
_entity_poly.entity_id
_entity_poly.type
_entity_poly.pdbx_seq_one_letter_code
_entity_poly.pdbx_strand_id
1 'polypeptide(L)'
;MKLNFVTASEVFSRAQVFIRADSFATRKKTLKNLIFLAVDKTYNSSWKGSHFTRKAVVEALLQKCFPQVKNPHEEELIISGIKKIVFSKQTLLPIKGEAAPEVQSAIINNLDLLLQADQKVEEQIKKMTTTAYFAKVRLEEIGRSLLHVSSLRNPYLIPPPPPVSKQEYKSVPLSRSTKTVVWQILQHYTKSRVLETRRLAKAIMLKHDRCE
;
A
#
# COMPACT_ATOMS: atom_id res chain seq x y z
N MET A 1 -18.35 -15.89 -28.63
CA MET A 1 -18.51 -15.47 -27.22
C MET A 1 -18.31 -13.95 -27.16
N LYS A 2 -19.34 -13.16 -26.81
CA LYS A 2 -19.18 -11.70 -26.66
C LYS A 2 -18.43 -11.44 -25.34
N LEU A 3 -17.25 -10.85 -25.41
CA LEU A 3 -16.53 -10.38 -24.23
C LEU A 3 -17.21 -9.09 -23.75
N ASN A 4 -17.85 -9.13 -22.58
CA ASN A 4 -18.33 -7.92 -21.91
C ASN A 4 -17.14 -7.23 -21.26
N PHE A 5 -16.70 -6.11 -21.84
CA PHE A 5 -15.58 -5.34 -21.31
C PHE A 5 -16.00 -4.58 -20.04
N VAL A 6 -15.23 -4.78 -18.98
CA VAL A 6 -15.40 -4.16 -17.67
C VAL A 6 -14.80 -2.76 -17.68
N THR A 7 -15.61 -1.79 -17.30
CA THR A 7 -15.25 -0.37 -17.14
C THR A 7 -14.52 -0.11 -15.82
N ALA A 8 -13.86 1.05 -15.69
CA ALA A 8 -13.24 1.48 -14.44
C ALA A 8 -14.26 1.56 -13.28
N SER A 9 -15.49 2.03 -13.55
CA SER A 9 -16.55 2.12 -12.52
C SER A 9 -16.92 0.74 -11.97
N GLU A 10 -17.01 -0.27 -12.84
CA GLU A 10 -17.28 -1.65 -12.42
C GLU A 10 -16.11 -2.25 -11.64
N VAL A 11 -14.86 -1.90 -11.97
CA VAL A 11 -13.68 -2.28 -11.16
C VAL A 11 -13.79 -1.73 -9.75
N PHE A 12 -14.11 -0.44 -9.59
CA PHE A 12 -14.28 0.17 -8.26
C PHE A 12 -15.48 -0.40 -7.50
N SER A 13 -16.56 -0.74 -8.21
CA SER A 13 -17.71 -1.43 -7.61
C SER A 13 -17.32 -2.80 -7.06
N ARG A 14 -16.50 -3.56 -7.76
CA ARG A 14 -15.93 -4.83 -7.25
C ARG A 14 -15.03 -4.59 -6.04
N ALA A 15 -14.23 -3.52 -6.03
CA ALA A 15 -13.44 -3.16 -4.86
C ALA A 15 -14.33 -2.84 -3.64
N GLN A 16 -15.48 -2.19 -3.83
CA GLN A 16 -16.45 -1.96 -2.75
C GLN A 16 -17.01 -3.27 -2.17
N VAL A 17 -17.22 -4.29 -3.02
CA VAL A 17 -17.60 -5.63 -2.54
C VAL A 17 -16.52 -6.22 -1.64
N PHE A 18 -15.23 -6.06 -1.97
CA PHE A 18 -14.13 -6.48 -1.09
C PHE A 18 -14.19 -5.77 0.26
N ILE A 19 -14.37 -4.44 0.26
CA ILE A 19 -14.38 -3.63 1.48
C ILE A 19 -15.52 -4.04 2.41
N ARG A 20 -16.73 -4.24 1.86
CA ARG A 20 -17.94 -4.57 2.62
C ARG A 20 -18.02 -6.04 3.05
N ALA A 21 -17.24 -6.92 2.43
CA ALA A 21 -17.31 -8.34 2.74
C ALA A 21 -16.61 -8.66 4.07
N ASP A 22 -17.28 -9.47 4.89
CA ASP A 22 -16.70 -10.02 6.13
C ASP A 22 -15.99 -11.35 5.92
N SER A 23 -16.43 -12.14 4.93
CA SER A 23 -15.82 -13.43 4.61
C SER A 23 -14.52 -13.28 3.81
N PHE A 24 -13.44 -13.89 4.32
CA PHE A 24 -12.17 -14.01 3.59
C PHE A 24 -12.34 -14.71 2.24
N ALA A 25 -13.23 -15.70 2.12
CA ALA A 25 -13.44 -16.40 0.85
C ALA A 25 -13.99 -15.47 -0.24
N THR A 26 -14.96 -14.62 0.12
CA THR A 26 -15.52 -13.60 -0.78
C THR A 26 -14.46 -12.57 -1.16
N ARG A 27 -13.72 -12.06 -0.17
CA ARG A 27 -12.63 -11.09 -0.38
C ARG A 27 -11.54 -11.65 -1.30
N LYS A 28 -11.10 -12.89 -1.07
CA LYS A 28 -10.14 -13.61 -1.90
C LYS A 28 -10.64 -13.78 -3.33
N LYS A 29 -11.91 -14.14 -3.52
CA LYS A 29 -12.53 -14.27 -4.85
C LYS A 29 -12.51 -12.93 -5.59
N THR A 30 -12.86 -11.84 -4.90
CA THR A 30 -12.84 -10.49 -5.46
C THR A 30 -11.42 -10.07 -5.86
N LEU A 31 -10.43 -10.26 -5.00
CA LEU A 31 -9.03 -9.94 -5.32
C LEU A 31 -8.54 -10.73 -6.54
N LYS A 32 -8.80 -12.04 -6.58
CA LYS A 32 -8.44 -12.88 -7.74
C LYS A 32 -9.10 -12.40 -9.03
N ASN A 33 -10.38 -12.00 -8.95
CA ASN A 33 -11.12 -11.48 -10.09
C ASN A 33 -10.53 -10.16 -10.61
N LEU A 34 -10.21 -9.23 -9.72
CA LEU A 34 -9.54 -7.97 -10.07
C LEU A 34 -8.18 -8.24 -10.74
N ILE A 35 -7.35 -9.09 -10.13
CA ILE A 35 -6.04 -9.45 -10.69
C ILE A 35 -6.19 -10.12 -12.06
N PHE A 36 -7.18 -11.00 -12.24
CA PHE A 36 -7.48 -11.63 -13.52
C PHE A 36 -7.75 -10.59 -14.61
N LEU A 37 -8.60 -9.59 -14.35
CA LEU A 37 -8.90 -8.53 -15.32
C LEU A 37 -7.64 -7.79 -15.77
N ALA A 38 -6.65 -7.66 -14.90
CA ALA A 38 -5.43 -6.93 -15.23
C ALA A 38 -4.34 -7.78 -15.91
N VAL A 39 -4.37 -9.11 -15.77
CA VAL A 39 -3.30 -10.01 -16.24
C VAL A 39 -3.75 -10.87 -17.43
N ASP A 40 -5.06 -11.11 -17.60
CA ASP A 40 -5.55 -12.03 -18.63
C ASP A 40 -5.23 -11.53 -20.05
N LYS A 41 -4.51 -12.37 -20.81
CA LYS A 41 -4.02 -11.98 -22.14
C LYS A 41 -5.16 -11.81 -23.13
N THR A 42 -6.10 -12.75 -23.14
CA THR A 42 -7.20 -12.80 -24.10
C THR A 42 -8.13 -11.61 -23.91
N TYR A 43 -8.48 -11.31 -22.66
CA TYR A 43 -9.30 -10.17 -22.27
C TYR A 43 -8.64 -8.85 -22.71
N ASN A 44 -7.36 -8.65 -22.35
CA ASN A 44 -6.66 -7.39 -22.62
C ASN A 44 -6.35 -7.19 -24.12
N SER A 45 -6.04 -8.24 -24.88
CA SER A 45 -5.80 -8.11 -26.33
C SER A 45 -7.06 -7.81 -27.13
N SER A 46 -8.23 -8.08 -26.57
CA SER A 46 -9.52 -7.94 -27.28
C SER A 46 -10.07 -6.52 -27.29
N TRP A 47 -9.47 -5.57 -26.55
CA TRP A 47 -9.97 -4.19 -26.46
C TRP A 47 -8.85 -3.16 -26.24
N LYS A 48 -8.79 -2.14 -27.10
CA LYS A 48 -7.78 -1.06 -27.04
C LYS A 48 -7.82 -0.23 -25.75
N GLY A 49 -8.97 -0.17 -25.06
CA GLY A 49 -9.09 0.56 -23.79
C GLY A 49 -8.70 -0.27 -22.57
N SER A 50 -8.15 -1.48 -22.75
CA SER A 50 -7.78 -2.38 -21.65
C SER A 50 -6.86 -1.73 -20.61
N HIS A 51 -5.99 -0.81 -21.05
CA HIS A 51 -5.10 -0.06 -20.18
C HIS A 51 -5.85 0.76 -19.12
N PHE A 52 -7.03 1.33 -19.43
CA PHE A 52 -7.86 2.03 -18.44
C PHE A 52 -8.35 1.09 -17.34
N THR A 53 -8.79 -0.10 -17.71
CA THR A 53 -9.24 -1.11 -16.74
C THR A 53 -8.08 -1.66 -15.93
N ARG A 54 -6.92 -1.91 -16.54
CA ARG A 54 -5.69 -2.30 -15.84
C ARG A 54 -5.23 -1.25 -14.83
N LYS A 55 -5.22 0.02 -15.24
CA LYS A 55 -4.94 1.15 -14.36
C LYS A 55 -5.93 1.21 -13.19
N ALA A 56 -7.23 1.13 -13.47
CA ALA A 56 -8.26 1.12 -12.43
C ALA A 56 -8.11 -0.07 -11.48
N VAL A 57 -7.68 -1.24 -11.96
CA VAL A 57 -7.40 -2.41 -11.11
C VAL A 57 -6.23 -2.13 -10.19
N VAL A 58 -5.14 -1.55 -10.68
CA VAL A 58 -3.98 -1.17 -9.84
C VAL A 58 -4.41 -0.19 -8.75
N GLU A 59 -5.14 0.86 -9.13
CA GLU A 59 -5.66 1.87 -8.20
C GLU A 59 -6.62 1.24 -7.18
N ALA A 60 -7.53 0.36 -7.60
CA ALA A 60 -8.43 -0.36 -6.71
C ALA A 60 -7.66 -1.25 -5.73
N LEU A 61 -6.70 -2.04 -6.20
CA LEU A 61 -5.90 -2.94 -5.38
C LEU A 61 -5.08 -2.16 -4.34
N LEU A 62 -4.35 -1.13 -4.76
CA LEU A 62 -3.41 -0.42 -3.89
C LEU A 62 -4.09 0.67 -3.05
N GLN A 63 -5.05 1.44 -3.58
CA GLN A 63 -5.67 2.55 -2.84
C GLN A 63 -6.95 2.18 -2.09
N LYS A 64 -7.67 1.14 -2.52
CA LYS A 64 -8.97 0.78 -1.93
C LYS A 64 -8.90 -0.52 -1.14
N CYS A 65 -8.32 -1.56 -1.71
CA CYS A 65 -8.23 -2.87 -1.05
C CYS A 65 -7.10 -2.92 -0.02
N PHE A 66 -5.89 -2.45 -0.36
CA PHE A 66 -4.73 -2.54 0.52
C PHE A 66 -4.94 -1.89 1.91
N PRO A 67 -5.51 -0.67 2.02
CA PRO A 67 -5.77 -0.05 3.33
C PRO A 67 -6.77 -0.84 4.18
N GLN A 68 -7.61 -1.66 3.54
CA GLN A 68 -8.69 -2.42 4.16
C GLN A 68 -8.31 -3.87 4.41
N VAL A 69 -7.03 -4.23 4.25
CA VAL A 69 -6.50 -5.58 4.51
C VAL A 69 -6.70 -5.95 5.97
N LYS A 70 -7.34 -7.10 6.21
CA LYS A 70 -7.63 -7.61 7.57
C LYS A 70 -6.61 -8.66 8.04
N ASN A 71 -5.88 -9.29 7.13
CA ASN A 71 -4.93 -10.36 7.46
C ASN A 71 -3.72 -10.41 6.49
N PRO A 72 -2.61 -11.06 6.87
CA PRO A 72 -1.40 -11.12 6.04
C PRO A 72 -1.59 -11.81 4.68
N HIS A 73 -2.49 -12.78 4.56
CA HIS A 73 -2.74 -13.47 3.29
C HIS A 73 -3.38 -12.55 2.25
N GLU A 74 -4.23 -11.61 2.66
CA GLU A 74 -4.78 -10.59 1.76
C GLU A 74 -3.70 -9.62 1.27
N GLU A 75 -2.79 -9.20 2.17
CA GLU A 75 -1.63 -8.38 1.81
C GLU A 75 -0.79 -9.08 0.75
N GLU A 76 -0.43 -10.34 1.00
CA GLU A 76 0.37 -11.16 0.08
C GLU A 76 -0.33 -11.34 -1.27
N LEU A 77 -1.64 -11.59 -1.29
CA LEU A 77 -2.41 -11.72 -2.52
C LEU A 77 -2.41 -10.44 -3.35
N ILE A 78 -2.57 -9.28 -2.70
CA ILE A 78 -2.55 -7.98 -3.38
C ILE A 78 -1.16 -7.75 -3.99
N ILE A 79 -0.09 -7.87 -3.18
CA ILE A 79 1.27 -7.59 -3.62
C ILE A 79 1.74 -8.58 -4.70
N SER A 80 1.42 -9.86 -4.55
CA SER A 80 1.66 -10.88 -5.58
C SER A 80 0.87 -10.59 -6.86
N GLY A 81 -0.37 -10.09 -6.73
CA GLY A 81 -1.17 -9.60 -7.84
C GLY A 81 -0.51 -8.43 -8.58
N ILE A 82 -0.06 -7.41 -7.85
CA ILE A 82 0.66 -6.26 -8.43
C ILE A 82 1.93 -6.72 -9.14
N LYS A 83 2.71 -7.63 -8.53
CA LYS A 83 3.89 -8.24 -9.18
C LYS A 83 3.52 -8.89 -10.51
N LYS A 84 2.43 -9.68 -10.56
CA LYS A 84 1.95 -10.29 -11.83
C LYS A 84 1.55 -9.24 -12.87
N ILE A 85 0.91 -8.14 -12.46
CA ILE A 85 0.52 -7.05 -13.36
C ILE A 85 1.75 -6.35 -13.94
N VAL A 86 2.75 -6.04 -13.10
CA VAL A 86 4.03 -5.41 -13.50
C VAL A 86 4.72 -6.23 -14.58
N PHE A 87 4.85 -7.54 -14.37
CA PHE A 87 5.57 -8.44 -15.29
C PHE A 87 4.68 -9.02 -16.40
N SER A 88 3.43 -8.57 -16.51
CA SER A 88 2.57 -8.99 -17.61
C SER A 88 3.04 -8.37 -18.93
N LYS A 89 2.92 -9.14 -20.03
CA LYS A 89 3.36 -8.70 -21.36
C LYS A 89 2.67 -7.41 -21.79
N GLN A 90 1.40 -7.22 -21.42
CA GLN A 90 0.58 -6.06 -21.78
C GLN A 90 0.99 -4.78 -21.05
N THR A 91 1.59 -4.91 -19.87
CA THR A 91 2.13 -3.76 -19.11
C THR A 91 3.53 -3.38 -19.60
N LEU A 92 4.31 -4.35 -20.07
CA LEU A 92 5.67 -4.14 -20.61
C LEU A 92 5.67 -3.68 -22.08
N LEU A 93 4.82 -4.29 -22.89
CA LEU A 93 4.65 -4.07 -24.32
C LEU A 93 3.18 -3.74 -24.57
N PRO A 94 2.79 -2.47 -24.44
CA PRO A 94 1.42 -2.03 -24.65
C PRO A 94 0.98 -2.33 -26.08
N ILE A 95 -0.31 -2.57 -26.25
CA ILE A 95 -0.87 -2.84 -27.58
C ILE A 95 -0.67 -1.60 -28.46
N LYS A 96 -0.40 -1.78 -29.76
CA LYS A 96 -0.19 -0.66 -30.69
C LYS A 96 -1.35 0.33 -30.61
N GLY A 97 -1.06 1.57 -30.19
CA GLY A 97 -2.04 2.63 -29.98
C GLY A 97 -2.51 2.82 -28.53
N GLU A 98 -2.06 2.01 -27.57
CA GLU A 98 -2.24 2.26 -26.13
C GLU A 98 -1.19 3.25 -25.62
N ALA A 99 -1.60 4.11 -24.68
CA ALA A 99 -0.69 4.98 -23.95
C ALA A 99 0.21 4.13 -23.04
N ALA A 100 1.44 3.89 -23.52
CA ALA A 100 2.40 3.01 -22.88
C ALA A 100 2.73 3.27 -21.40
N PRO A 101 2.76 4.51 -20.88
CA PRO A 101 3.18 4.75 -19.50
C PRO A 101 2.06 4.71 -18.47
N GLU A 102 0.77 4.76 -18.84
CA GLU A 102 -0.29 5.06 -17.85
C GLU A 102 -0.39 4.02 -16.73
N VAL A 103 -0.35 2.73 -17.07
CA VAL A 103 -0.41 1.65 -16.08
C VAL A 103 0.88 1.61 -15.25
N GLN A 104 2.03 1.87 -15.86
CA GLN A 104 3.32 1.89 -15.17
C GLN A 104 3.40 3.04 -14.17
N SER A 105 3.01 4.25 -14.58
CA SER A 105 2.92 5.43 -13.73
C SER A 105 1.94 5.21 -12.58
N ALA A 106 0.78 4.60 -12.84
CA ALA A 106 -0.18 4.27 -11.79
C ALA A 106 0.43 3.29 -10.76
N ILE A 107 1.16 2.26 -11.21
CA ILE A 107 1.85 1.35 -10.28
C ILE A 107 2.86 2.11 -9.43
N ILE A 108 3.76 2.86 -10.06
CA ILE A 108 4.86 3.55 -9.36
C ILE A 108 4.33 4.58 -8.35
N ASN A 109 3.38 5.42 -8.76
CA ASN A 109 2.79 6.44 -7.88
C ASN A 109 2.08 5.82 -6.67
N ASN A 110 1.36 4.72 -6.88
CA ASN A 110 0.67 4.04 -5.78
C ASN A 110 1.61 3.31 -4.83
N LEU A 111 2.76 2.83 -5.33
CA LEU A 111 3.81 2.28 -4.48
C LEU A 111 4.52 3.37 -3.65
N ASP A 112 4.73 4.57 -4.20
CA ASP A 112 5.22 5.72 -3.42
C ASP A 112 4.26 6.09 -2.29
N LEU A 113 2.95 6.19 -2.57
CA LEU A 113 1.94 6.44 -1.54
C LEU A 113 1.96 5.38 -0.43
N LEU A 114 2.14 4.11 -0.82
CA LEU A 114 2.24 3.00 0.12
C LEU A 114 3.47 3.13 1.02
N LEU A 115 4.64 3.48 0.47
CA LEU A 115 5.88 3.67 1.23
C LEU A 115 5.81 4.91 2.14
N GLN A 116 5.21 6.02 1.68
CA GLN A 116 5.00 7.19 2.51
C GLN A 116 4.09 6.90 3.71
N ALA A 117 3.03 6.11 3.50
CA ALA A 117 2.15 5.70 4.59
C ALA A 117 2.88 4.85 5.62
N ASP A 118 3.70 3.91 5.16
CA ASP A 118 4.54 3.07 6.01
C ASP A 118 5.54 3.88 6.85
N GLN A 119 6.25 4.82 6.24
CA GLN A 119 7.17 5.71 6.96
C GLN A 119 6.48 6.51 8.07
N LYS A 120 5.27 7.03 7.81
CA LYS A 120 4.49 7.74 8.84
C LYS A 120 4.14 6.84 10.02
N VAL A 121 3.76 5.59 9.75
CA VAL A 121 3.47 4.60 10.80
C VAL A 121 4.73 4.29 11.61
N GLU A 122 5.88 4.10 10.96
CA GLU A 122 7.15 3.86 11.64
C GLU A 122 7.59 5.06 12.50
N GLU A 123 7.45 6.28 12.01
CA GLU A 123 7.74 7.50 12.77
C GLU A 123 6.82 7.63 13.99
N GLN A 124 5.53 7.32 13.85
CA GLN A 124 4.59 7.31 14.97
C GLN A 124 4.99 6.26 16.01
N ILE A 125 5.34 5.05 15.58
CA ILE A 125 5.81 3.98 16.48
C ILE A 125 7.08 4.41 17.21
N LYS A 126 8.07 4.97 16.51
CA LYS A 126 9.31 5.50 17.10
C LYS A 126 9.01 6.57 18.15
N LYS A 127 8.14 7.54 17.84
CA LYS A 127 7.73 8.57 18.81
C LYS A 127 7.10 7.95 20.05
N MET A 128 6.17 7.01 19.88
CA MET A 128 5.50 6.35 21.00
C MET A 128 6.48 5.53 21.87
N THR A 129 7.40 4.78 21.26
CA THR A 129 8.42 4.01 22.01
C THR A 129 9.42 4.91 22.70
N THR A 130 9.86 5.99 22.06
CA THR A 130 10.72 7.00 22.70
C THR A 130 10.01 7.68 23.88
N THR A 131 8.75 8.07 23.73
CA THR A 131 7.95 8.63 24.84
C THR A 131 7.77 7.61 25.96
N ALA A 132 7.47 6.35 25.64
CA ALA A 132 7.34 5.28 26.64
C ALA A 132 8.66 4.99 27.36
N TYR A 133 9.78 5.02 26.64
CA TYR A 133 11.12 4.88 27.20
C TYR A 133 11.44 6.04 28.15
N PHE A 134 11.23 7.29 27.74
CA PHE A 134 11.46 8.44 28.62
C PHE A 134 10.49 8.48 29.81
N ALA A 135 9.25 8.03 29.65
CA ALA A 135 8.33 7.87 30.76
C ALA A 135 8.83 6.81 31.75
N LYS A 136 9.36 5.69 31.26
CA LYS A 136 9.95 4.63 32.10
C LYS A 136 11.22 5.11 32.81
N VAL A 137 12.15 5.75 32.11
CA VAL A 137 13.37 6.33 32.70
C VAL A 137 13.01 7.36 33.77
N ARG A 138 12.03 8.24 33.49
CA ARG A 138 11.57 9.23 34.48
C ARG A 138 10.90 8.57 35.69
N LEU A 139 10.14 7.49 35.51
CA LEU A 139 9.58 6.71 36.62
C LEU A 139 10.66 5.97 37.41
N GLU A 140 11.72 5.48 36.76
CA GLU A 140 12.87 4.87 37.43
C GLU A 140 13.73 5.91 38.16
N GLU A 141 13.87 7.12 37.63
CA GLU A 141 14.49 8.26 38.31
C GLU A 141 13.67 8.73 39.50
N ILE A 142 12.34 8.82 39.36
CA ILE A 142 11.43 9.10 40.49
C ILE A 142 11.48 7.95 41.50
N GLY A 143 11.52 6.70 41.07
CA GLY A 143 11.65 5.52 41.95
C GLY A 143 12.97 5.46 42.71
N ARG A 144 14.07 5.90 42.09
CA ARG A 144 15.37 6.07 42.75
C ARG A 144 15.39 7.30 43.66
N SER A 145 14.69 8.36 43.28
CA SER A 145 14.52 9.57 44.09
C SER A 145 13.54 9.37 45.24
N LEU A 146 12.64 8.38 45.21
CA LEU A 146 11.69 8.06 46.30
C LEU A 146 12.34 7.37 47.51
N LEU A 147 13.62 7.00 47.45
CA LEU A 147 14.42 6.68 48.64
C LEU A 147 14.92 7.93 49.37
N HIS A 148 14.70 9.12 48.80
CA HIS A 148 15.03 10.39 49.42
C HIS A 148 13.94 11.42 49.10
N VAL A 149 13.04 11.64 50.07
CA VAL A 149 12.12 12.79 50.23
C VAL A 149 10.65 12.37 50.26
N SER A 150 10.13 12.42 51.48
CA SER A 150 8.73 12.45 51.83
C SER A 150 8.05 13.71 51.29
N SER A 151 6.76 13.58 50.95
CA SER A 151 5.72 14.62 50.79
C SER A 151 5.33 15.09 49.37
N LEU A 152 4.05 14.80 49.09
CA LEU A 152 3.04 15.60 48.37
C LEU A 152 2.97 15.65 46.82
N ARG A 153 1.76 15.28 46.40
CA ARG A 153 0.93 15.69 45.25
C ARG A 153 0.95 14.82 43.98
N ASN A 154 -0.29 14.44 43.66
CA ASN A 154 -0.78 13.63 42.57
C ASN A 154 -0.99 14.52 41.33
N PRO A 155 -0.39 14.23 40.15
CA PRO A 155 -0.79 14.89 38.92
C PRO A 155 -1.14 13.86 37.83
N TYR A 156 -2.12 12.98 38.08
CA TYR A 156 -2.74 12.20 37.02
C TYR A 156 -3.97 12.93 36.46
N LEU A 157 -3.71 13.84 35.51
CA LEU A 157 -4.65 14.19 34.45
C LEU A 157 -3.87 14.11 33.14
N ILE A 158 -3.66 12.87 32.68
CA ILE A 158 -3.30 12.63 31.28
C ILE A 158 -4.63 12.65 30.53
N PRO A 159 -4.94 13.67 29.71
CA PRO A 159 -6.17 13.63 28.93
C PRO A 159 -6.06 12.47 27.91
N PRO A 160 -7.16 11.74 27.65
CA PRO A 160 -7.15 10.69 26.64
C PRO A 160 -6.79 11.29 25.27
N PRO A 161 -6.04 10.55 24.43
CA PRO A 161 -5.69 11.04 23.10
C PRO A 161 -6.97 11.34 22.30
N PRO A 162 -6.98 12.40 21.47
CA PRO A 162 -8.17 12.80 20.73
C PRO A 162 -8.60 11.67 19.77
N PRO A 163 -9.91 11.50 19.53
CA PRO A 163 -10.40 10.51 18.58
C PRO A 163 -10.04 10.97 17.16
N VAL A 164 -9.05 10.31 16.54
CA VAL A 164 -8.67 10.59 15.16
C VAL A 164 -9.62 9.82 14.24
N SER A 165 -10.65 10.48 13.74
CA SER A 165 -11.55 9.93 12.72
C SER A 165 -11.23 10.51 11.33
N LYS A 166 -10.26 9.92 10.63
CA LYS A 166 -10.17 9.93 9.15
C LYS A 166 -9.59 8.58 8.76
N GLN A 167 -10.07 7.96 7.68
CA GLN A 167 -9.59 6.65 7.22
C GLN A 167 -8.07 6.69 7.01
N GLU A 168 -7.31 6.27 8.02
CA GLU A 168 -5.87 6.12 7.95
C GLU A 168 -5.56 4.89 7.11
N TYR A 169 -4.55 5.00 6.25
CA TYR A 169 -3.88 3.81 5.74
C TYR A 169 -3.46 2.95 6.93
N LYS A 170 -3.50 1.62 6.75
CA LYS A 170 -3.26 0.58 7.76
C LYS A 170 -2.37 1.10 8.91
N SER A 171 -2.89 1.10 10.14
CA SER A 171 -2.22 1.53 11.37
C SER A 171 -1.06 0.60 11.80
N VAL A 172 -0.58 -0.25 10.89
CA VAL A 172 0.40 -1.31 11.12
C VAL A 172 1.44 -1.22 10.00
N PRO A 173 2.74 -1.24 10.32
CA PRO A 173 3.80 -1.14 9.33
C PRO A 173 3.71 -2.29 8.32
N LEU A 174 4.21 -2.04 7.11
CA LEU A 174 4.29 -3.03 6.04
C LEU A 174 5.18 -4.18 6.47
N SER A 175 4.79 -5.40 6.10
CA SER A 175 5.63 -6.56 6.30
C SER A 175 6.94 -6.43 5.50
N ARG A 176 8.03 -6.98 6.05
CA ARG A 176 9.34 -6.96 5.39
C ARG A 176 9.28 -7.58 3.98
N SER A 177 8.51 -8.66 3.81
CA SER A 177 8.29 -9.29 2.51
C SER A 177 7.63 -8.34 1.51
N THR A 178 6.59 -7.60 1.94
CA THR A 178 5.95 -6.57 1.12
C THR A 178 6.95 -5.48 0.72
N LYS A 179 7.73 -4.93 1.66
CA LYS A 179 8.75 -3.92 1.36
C LYS A 179 9.76 -4.41 0.33
N THR A 180 10.25 -5.64 0.47
CA THR A 180 11.17 -6.26 -0.50
C THR A 180 10.56 -6.34 -1.90
N VAL A 181 9.30 -6.76 -2.03
CA VAL A 181 8.65 -6.86 -3.34
C VAL A 181 8.43 -5.47 -3.95
N VAL A 182 8.04 -4.48 -3.16
CA VAL A 182 7.89 -3.09 -3.61
C VAL A 182 9.22 -2.56 -4.15
N TRP A 183 10.32 -2.77 -3.41
CA TRP A 183 11.67 -2.38 -3.85
C TRP A 183 12.10 -3.09 -5.14
N GLN A 184 11.84 -4.39 -5.27
CA GLN A 184 12.11 -5.13 -6.51
C GLN A 184 11.35 -4.55 -7.72
N ILE A 185 10.09 -4.15 -7.52
CA ILE A 185 9.27 -3.53 -8.57
C ILE A 185 9.84 -2.16 -8.96
N LEU A 186 10.19 -1.31 -7.99
CA LEU A 186 10.79 -0.01 -8.27
C LEU A 186 12.13 -0.16 -9.00
N GLN A 187 12.98 -1.07 -8.52
CA GLN A 187 14.26 -1.37 -9.16
C GLN A 187 14.08 -1.87 -10.59
N HIS A 188 13.07 -2.69 -10.86
CA HIS A 188 12.72 -3.10 -12.22
C HIS A 188 12.40 -1.90 -13.12
N TYR A 189 11.59 -0.95 -12.62
CA TYR A 189 11.22 0.24 -13.39
C TYR A 189 12.37 1.23 -13.61
N THR A 190 13.42 1.24 -12.79
CA THR A 190 14.65 2.01 -13.08
C THR A 190 15.39 1.54 -14.33
N LYS A 191 15.06 0.36 -14.84
CA LYS A 191 15.58 -0.21 -16.10
C LYS A 191 14.55 -0.16 -17.24
N SER A 192 13.37 0.46 -17.01
CA SER A 192 12.33 0.60 -18.03
C SER A 192 12.86 1.32 -19.27
N ARG A 193 12.39 0.92 -20.45
CA ARG A 193 12.67 1.61 -21.73
C ARG A 193 11.94 2.94 -21.83
N VAL A 194 10.89 3.15 -21.03
CA VAL A 194 10.14 4.40 -20.97
C VAL A 194 10.85 5.38 -20.04
N LEU A 195 11.30 6.52 -20.58
CA LEU A 195 12.12 7.50 -19.86
C LEU A 195 11.41 8.09 -18.63
N GLU A 196 10.13 8.46 -18.77
CA GLU A 196 9.32 9.02 -17.69
C GLU A 196 9.17 8.02 -16.53
N THR A 197 8.76 6.78 -16.83
CA THR A 197 8.70 5.67 -15.86
C THR A 197 10.02 5.49 -15.13
N ARG A 198 11.13 5.52 -15.88
CA ARG A 198 12.48 5.36 -15.33
C ARG A 198 12.84 6.48 -14.36
N ARG A 199 12.61 7.73 -14.74
CA ARG A 199 12.89 8.92 -13.92
C ARG A 199 12.07 8.88 -12.63
N LEU A 200 10.78 8.58 -12.75
CA LEU A 200 9.86 8.49 -11.62
C LEU A 200 10.30 7.42 -10.61
N ALA A 201 10.61 6.21 -11.08
CA ALA A 201 11.08 5.13 -10.23
C ALA A 201 12.38 5.50 -9.49
N LYS A 202 13.36 6.09 -10.20
CA LYS A 202 14.62 6.55 -9.57
C LYS A 202 14.39 7.62 -8.51
N ALA A 203 13.50 8.59 -8.77
CA ALA A 203 13.19 9.66 -7.83
C ALA A 203 12.57 9.10 -6.53
N ILE A 204 11.65 8.15 -6.65
CA ILE A 204 11.03 7.49 -5.49
C ILE A 204 12.05 6.65 -4.74
N MET A 205 12.88 5.87 -5.43
CA MET A 205 13.94 5.11 -4.77
C MET A 205 14.87 6.04 -3.96
N LEU A 206 15.36 7.13 -4.56
CA LEU A 206 16.22 8.11 -3.87
C LEU A 206 15.55 8.78 -2.67
N LYS A 207 14.24 9.01 -2.74
CA LYS A 207 13.45 9.61 -1.66
C LYS A 207 13.33 8.69 -0.45
N HIS A 208 13.21 7.38 -0.68
CA HIS A 208 12.99 6.39 0.39
C HIS A 208 14.27 5.67 0.85
N ASP A 209 15.35 5.65 0.05
CA ASP A 209 16.67 5.10 0.42
C ASP A 209 17.31 5.84 1.61
N ARG A 210 16.94 7.10 1.86
CA ARG A 210 17.49 7.91 2.96
C ARG A 210 16.86 7.59 4.33
N CYS A 211 16.05 6.54 4.42
CA CYS A 211 15.28 6.20 5.62
C CYS A 211 15.63 4.81 6.20
N GLU A 212 16.58 4.08 5.61
CA GLU A 212 17.28 2.96 6.26
C GLU A 212 18.43 3.48 7.13
#